data_AF-A0A8B3CAJ4-F1
#
_entry.id   AF-A0A8B3CAJ4-F1
#
_cell.length_a   1.000
_cell.length_b   1.000
_cell.length_c   1.000
_cell.angle_alpha   90.00
_cell.angle_beta   90.00
_cell.angle_gamma   90.00
#
_symmetry.space_group_name_H-M   'P 1'
#
loop_
_entity.id
_entity.type
_entity.pdbx_description
1 polymer ?
#
loop_
_entity_poly.entity_id
_entity_poly.type
_entity_poly.pdbx_seq_one_letter_code
_entity_poly.pdbx_strand_id
1 'polypeptide(L)'
;MKTICIYFQVHQPMRLKKYRFFNMGKDHEYLDDYANRAIMQKVARECYLPMNELLAGLIRKNGKKFKVSFSISGIAVEQFRMYAPEVLDSFQALARTGCVEFLAETYSHSLAALADRDEFVAQVKQHCALMEKEFGVKPTAFRNTELIYSDHIGEVVASMGFRTMLAEGAKHVLGWKSPNYVYANAIDQKLHLLLRNFKLSDDIAFRFSDRGWSQWPLTAEKYVSWLNNPELPGEVINLFMDYETFGEHQKADSGIFEFMKHLPNAALATGSLKFATPTEVSKKFQPVAILHAPYPISWADEERDITAWLGNELQNEAFKKLYALKDKIRAINHPDFYHAWNFMQVSDHFYYMATKWFSDGDVHSYFNPYESPYEAFINYMNVLSDFEIEVDRKYKETMQESVPA
;
A
#
# COMPACT_ATOMS: atom_id res chain seq x y z
N MET A 1 -13.14 -12.10 23.84
CA MET A 1 -12.04 -12.58 22.98
C MET A 1 -11.64 -11.47 22.03
N LYS A 2 -10.36 -11.10 22.01
CA LYS A 2 -9.83 -10.09 21.09
C LYS A 2 -9.50 -10.72 19.74
N THR A 3 -9.61 -9.93 18.68
CA THR A 3 -9.44 -10.38 17.30
C THR A 3 -8.23 -9.68 16.70
N ILE A 4 -7.21 -10.45 16.32
CA ILE A 4 -6.05 -9.95 15.59
C ILE A 4 -6.41 -9.91 14.11
N CYS A 5 -6.25 -8.74 13.50
CA CYS A 5 -6.42 -8.52 12.08
C CYS A 5 -5.05 -8.19 11.47
N ILE A 6 -4.48 -9.14 10.74
CA ILE A 6 -3.18 -8.95 10.07
C ILE A 6 -3.44 -8.53 8.63
N TYR A 7 -2.80 -7.43 8.23
CA TYR A 7 -2.76 -6.97 6.85
C TYR A 7 -1.32 -6.63 6.45
N PHE A 8 -0.96 -7.03 5.23
CA PHE A 8 0.33 -6.76 4.61
C PHE A 8 0.17 -5.94 3.34
N GLN A 9 0.99 -4.89 3.21
CA GLN A 9 1.15 -4.16 1.96
C GLN A 9 2.20 -4.81 1.07
N VAL A 10 1.84 -5.10 -0.18
CA VAL A 10 2.78 -5.59 -1.19
C VAL A 10 2.84 -4.58 -2.32
N HIS A 11 3.94 -3.83 -2.36
CA HIS A 11 4.17 -2.84 -3.40
C HIS A 11 5.64 -2.83 -3.82
N GLN A 12 5.87 -2.72 -5.12
CA GLN A 12 7.17 -2.37 -5.68
C GLN A 12 6.90 -1.33 -6.78
N PRO A 13 7.59 -0.19 -6.75
CA PRO A 13 7.46 0.82 -7.80
C PRO A 13 8.15 0.34 -9.07
N MET A 14 7.69 0.86 -10.22
CA MET A 14 8.45 0.80 -11.47
C MET A 14 9.40 1.98 -11.50
N ARG A 15 10.70 1.71 -11.43
CA ARG A 15 11.73 2.73 -11.42
C ARG A 15 11.92 3.28 -12.83
N LEU A 16 12.06 4.60 -12.91
CA LEU A 16 12.43 5.29 -14.13
C LEU A 16 13.92 5.11 -14.38
N LYS A 17 14.31 4.92 -15.64
CA LYS A 17 15.72 4.99 -16.01
C LYS A 17 16.25 6.40 -15.82
N LYS A 18 17.57 6.53 -15.76
CA LYS A 18 18.21 7.86 -15.75
C LYS A 18 17.92 8.56 -17.08
N TYR A 19 17.08 9.56 -17.04
CA TYR A 19 16.51 10.24 -18.20
C TYR A 19 16.97 11.70 -18.23
N ARG A 20 17.84 12.01 -19.20
CA ARG A 20 18.45 13.34 -19.36
C ARG A 20 17.69 14.12 -20.42
N PHE A 21 17.88 15.44 -20.43
CA PHE A 21 17.32 16.32 -21.46
C PHE A 21 17.57 15.84 -22.91
N PHE A 22 18.73 15.22 -23.18
CA PHE A 22 19.07 14.71 -24.52
C PHE A 22 18.26 13.49 -24.97
N ASN A 23 17.57 12.81 -24.06
CA ASN A 23 16.67 11.69 -24.36
C ASN A 23 15.32 12.17 -24.91
N MET A 24 14.89 13.38 -24.54
CA MET A 24 13.60 13.95 -24.93
C MET A 24 13.46 14.03 -26.46
N GLY A 25 12.30 13.62 -26.97
CA GLY A 25 11.94 13.54 -28.38
C GLY A 25 12.59 12.38 -29.15
N LYS A 26 13.29 11.47 -28.46
CA LYS A 26 14.01 10.35 -29.09
C LYS A 26 13.71 9.00 -28.46
N ASP A 27 13.53 8.97 -27.14
CA ASP A 27 13.48 7.76 -26.35
C ASP A 27 12.27 7.79 -25.43
N HIS A 28 11.25 6.99 -25.75
CA HIS A 28 9.96 6.98 -25.07
C HIS A 28 9.78 5.77 -24.14
N GLU A 29 10.84 4.97 -23.94
CA GLU A 29 10.84 3.83 -23.01
C GLU A 29 11.35 4.28 -21.64
N TYR A 30 10.48 4.76 -20.75
CA TYR A 30 10.94 5.46 -19.53
C TYR A 30 11.46 4.57 -18.40
N LEU A 31 11.16 3.27 -18.40
CA LEU A 31 11.42 2.38 -17.28
C LEU A 31 12.86 1.83 -17.27
N ASP A 32 13.38 1.56 -16.07
CA ASP A 32 14.63 0.82 -15.88
C ASP A 32 14.35 -0.67 -15.74
N ASP A 33 14.20 -1.36 -16.86
CA ASP A 33 13.88 -2.80 -16.89
C ASP A 33 14.92 -3.66 -16.15
N TYR A 34 16.20 -3.27 -16.20
CA TYR A 34 17.25 -4.01 -15.53
C TYR A 34 17.10 -3.91 -14.01
N ALA A 35 16.98 -2.68 -13.48
CA ALA A 35 16.82 -2.46 -12.04
C ALA A 35 15.51 -3.06 -11.53
N ASN A 36 14.39 -2.86 -12.23
CA ASN A 36 13.09 -3.39 -11.85
C ASN A 36 13.11 -4.92 -11.78
N ARG A 37 13.68 -5.58 -12.80
CA ARG A 37 13.84 -7.05 -12.80
C ARG A 37 14.73 -7.52 -11.66
N ALA A 38 15.91 -6.92 -11.50
CA ALA A 38 16.89 -7.34 -10.50
C ALA A 38 16.34 -7.22 -9.06
N ILE A 39 15.66 -6.11 -8.77
CA ILE A 39 15.05 -5.86 -7.46
C ILE A 39 13.88 -6.80 -7.23
N MET A 40 12.95 -6.94 -8.18
CA MET A 40 11.81 -7.85 -8.04
C MET A 40 12.27 -9.29 -7.77
N GLN A 41 13.29 -9.77 -8.51
CA GLN A 41 13.84 -11.12 -8.30
C GLN A 41 14.55 -11.28 -6.94
N LYS A 42 15.16 -10.22 -6.41
CA LYS A 42 15.74 -10.23 -5.07
C LYS A 42 14.64 -10.33 -4.01
N VAL A 43 13.66 -9.43 -4.05
CA VAL A 43 12.55 -9.39 -3.09
C VAL A 43 11.71 -10.67 -3.15
N ALA A 44 11.53 -11.25 -4.33
CA ALA A 44 10.90 -12.55 -4.50
C ALA A 44 11.58 -13.65 -3.66
N ARG A 45 12.91 -13.72 -3.69
CA ARG A 45 13.70 -14.76 -3.00
C ARG A 45 13.87 -14.48 -1.51
N GLU A 46 14.05 -13.23 -1.12
CA GLU A 46 14.32 -12.85 0.27
C GLU A 46 13.04 -12.71 1.10
N CYS A 47 11.94 -12.29 0.48
CA CYS A 47 10.68 -11.96 1.16
C CYS A 47 9.50 -12.82 0.69
N TYR A 48 9.03 -12.64 -0.54
CA TYR A 48 7.70 -13.11 -0.93
C TYR A 48 7.55 -14.63 -0.92
N LEU A 49 8.47 -15.35 -1.58
CA LEU A 49 8.41 -16.81 -1.66
C LEU A 49 8.56 -17.50 -0.30
N PRO A 50 9.60 -17.19 0.52
CA PRO A 50 9.74 -17.84 1.82
C PRO A 50 8.59 -17.49 2.77
N MET A 51 8.10 -16.24 2.74
CA MET A 51 6.99 -15.83 3.59
C MET A 51 5.66 -16.46 3.15
N ASN A 52 5.39 -16.55 1.85
CA ASN A 52 4.19 -17.19 1.32
C ASN A 52 4.16 -18.69 1.68
N GLU A 53 5.29 -19.40 1.56
CA GLU A 53 5.37 -20.82 1.97
C GLU A 53 5.15 -20.98 3.49
N LEU A 54 5.73 -20.10 4.30
CA LEU A 54 5.52 -20.10 5.74
C LEU A 54 4.04 -19.90 6.09
N LEU A 55 3.38 -18.89 5.49
CA LEU A 55 1.97 -18.62 5.70
C LEU A 55 1.09 -19.77 5.23
N ALA A 56 1.39 -20.38 4.08
CA ALA A 56 0.68 -21.55 3.59
C ALA A 56 0.81 -22.72 4.57
N GLY A 57 2.00 -22.97 5.12
CA GLY A 57 2.24 -23.96 6.17
C GLY A 57 1.43 -23.70 7.44
N LEU A 58 1.38 -22.44 7.88
CA LEU A 58 0.60 -22.02 9.06
C LEU A 58 -0.91 -22.19 8.84
N ILE A 59 -1.41 -21.86 7.65
CA ILE A 59 -2.81 -22.07 7.26
C ILE A 59 -3.14 -23.55 7.21
N ARG A 60 -2.29 -24.39 6.61
CA ARG A 60 -2.47 -25.86 6.60
C ARG A 60 -2.57 -26.43 8.02
N LYS A 61 -1.72 -25.95 8.93
CA LYS A 61 -1.69 -26.39 10.34
C LYS A 61 -2.92 -25.93 11.14
N ASN A 62 -3.36 -24.68 10.97
CA ASN A 62 -4.38 -24.06 11.82
C ASN A 62 -5.78 -24.01 11.18
N GLY A 63 -5.89 -24.34 9.89
CA GLY A 63 -7.11 -24.20 9.11
C GLY A 63 -7.67 -22.78 9.18
N LYS A 64 -9.01 -22.68 9.22
CA LYS A 64 -9.74 -21.39 9.27
C LYS A 64 -9.53 -20.57 10.56
N LYS A 65 -8.72 -21.05 11.51
CA LYS A 65 -8.40 -20.29 12.74
C LYS A 65 -7.30 -19.26 12.55
N PHE A 66 -6.47 -19.42 11.51
CA PHE A 66 -5.44 -18.45 11.15
C PHE A 66 -5.79 -17.84 9.79
N LYS A 67 -5.76 -16.51 9.73
CA LYS A 67 -6.09 -15.74 8.53
C LYS A 67 -5.18 -14.52 8.46
N VAL A 68 -4.86 -14.12 7.24
CA VAL A 68 -4.09 -12.92 6.92
C VAL A 68 -4.74 -12.22 5.75
N SER A 69 -4.32 -10.99 5.49
CA SER A 69 -4.85 -10.21 4.37
C SER A 69 -3.72 -9.49 3.66
N PHE A 70 -3.88 -9.27 2.38
CA PHE A 70 -2.95 -8.54 1.55
C PHE A 70 -3.69 -7.43 0.82
N SER A 71 -3.01 -6.34 0.52
CA SER A 71 -3.29 -5.71 -0.78
C SER A 71 -2.01 -5.62 -1.59
N ILE A 72 -2.16 -5.90 -2.86
CA ILE A 72 -1.08 -6.00 -3.82
C ILE A 72 -1.41 -4.99 -4.90
N SER A 73 -0.57 -3.97 -5.06
CA SER A 73 -0.78 -2.96 -6.10
C SER A 73 -0.86 -3.59 -7.48
N GLY A 74 -1.59 -2.96 -8.41
CA GLY A 74 -1.67 -3.42 -9.79
C GLY A 74 -0.29 -3.50 -10.43
N ILE A 75 0.55 -2.49 -10.17
CA ILE A 75 1.95 -2.42 -10.61
C ILE A 75 2.79 -3.60 -10.09
N ALA A 76 2.66 -3.96 -8.81
CA ALA A 76 3.38 -5.11 -8.27
C ALA A 76 2.96 -6.42 -8.96
N VAL A 77 1.66 -6.60 -9.25
CA VAL A 77 1.17 -7.76 -10.02
C VAL A 77 1.70 -7.75 -11.45
N GLU A 78 1.84 -6.59 -12.11
CA GLU A 78 2.52 -6.51 -13.41
C GLU A 78 3.97 -6.98 -13.30
N GLN A 79 4.71 -6.50 -12.30
CA GLN A 79 6.09 -6.91 -12.07
C GLN A 79 6.23 -8.39 -11.78
N PHE A 80 5.31 -9.01 -11.04
CA PHE A 80 5.31 -10.46 -10.85
C PHE A 80 5.19 -11.18 -12.19
N ARG A 81 4.23 -10.80 -13.05
CA ARG A 81 4.04 -11.42 -14.36
C ARG A 81 5.30 -11.32 -15.23
N MET A 82 5.98 -10.18 -15.20
CA MET A 82 7.15 -9.94 -16.05
C MET A 82 8.44 -10.56 -15.52
N TYR A 83 8.66 -10.52 -14.21
CA TYR A 83 10.00 -10.75 -13.64
C TYR A 83 10.07 -11.88 -12.62
N ALA A 84 8.94 -12.28 -12.01
CA ALA A 84 8.86 -13.31 -10.98
C ALA A 84 7.48 -14.02 -10.98
N PRO A 85 7.10 -14.73 -12.05
CA PRO A 85 5.79 -15.38 -12.17
C PRO A 85 5.52 -16.40 -11.04
N GLU A 86 6.57 -17.01 -10.49
CA GLU A 86 6.49 -17.90 -9.33
C GLU A 86 5.93 -17.21 -8.07
N VAL A 87 6.14 -15.90 -7.92
CA VAL A 87 5.56 -15.11 -6.83
C VAL A 87 4.05 -15.00 -7.02
N LEU A 88 3.60 -14.70 -8.25
CA LEU A 88 2.18 -14.63 -8.57
C LEU A 88 1.49 -15.97 -8.27
N ASP A 89 2.07 -17.09 -8.73
CA ASP A 89 1.57 -18.44 -8.48
C ASP A 89 1.45 -18.75 -6.98
N SER A 90 2.43 -18.30 -6.18
CA SER A 90 2.44 -18.49 -4.73
C SER A 90 1.33 -17.70 -4.02
N PHE A 91 1.04 -16.46 -4.44
CA PHE A 91 -0.09 -15.69 -3.91
C PHE A 91 -1.44 -16.28 -4.35
N GLN A 92 -1.55 -16.77 -5.59
CA GLN A 92 -2.73 -17.52 -6.03
C GLN A 92 -2.93 -18.80 -5.21
N ALA A 93 -1.84 -19.49 -4.82
CA ALA A 93 -1.92 -20.64 -3.93
C ALA A 93 -2.46 -20.25 -2.55
N LEU A 94 -2.04 -19.12 -2.00
CA LEU A 94 -2.61 -18.55 -0.78
C LEU A 94 -4.10 -18.21 -0.94
N ALA A 95 -4.51 -17.61 -2.06
CA ALA A 95 -5.91 -17.30 -2.36
C ALA A 95 -6.80 -18.56 -2.33
N ARG A 96 -6.34 -19.65 -2.97
CA ARG A 96 -7.05 -20.94 -3.01
C ARG A 96 -7.28 -21.58 -1.63
N THR A 97 -6.55 -21.15 -0.60
CA THR A 97 -6.80 -21.64 0.77
C THR A 97 -8.12 -21.15 1.38
N GLY A 98 -8.68 -20.05 0.86
CA GLY A 98 -9.85 -19.38 1.43
C GLY A 98 -9.61 -18.78 2.83
N CYS A 99 -8.35 -18.69 3.27
CA CYS A 99 -7.95 -18.11 4.56
C CYS A 99 -7.22 -16.76 4.40
N VAL A 100 -7.16 -16.25 3.16
CA VAL A 100 -6.52 -14.99 2.81
C VAL A 100 -7.52 -14.06 2.15
N GLU A 101 -7.62 -12.82 2.64
CA GLU A 101 -8.39 -11.75 1.98
C GLU A 101 -7.46 -10.85 1.16
N PHE A 102 -7.81 -10.60 -0.10
CA PHE A 102 -7.15 -9.60 -0.94
C PHE A 102 -8.00 -8.32 -0.97
N LEU A 103 -7.40 -7.21 -0.57
CA LEU A 103 -8.04 -5.90 -0.47
C LEU A 103 -7.88 -5.15 -1.80
N ALA A 104 -8.79 -4.20 -2.04
CA ALA A 104 -8.69 -3.28 -3.17
C ALA A 104 -7.79 -2.09 -2.80
N GLU A 105 -7.12 -1.53 -3.81
CA GLU A 105 -6.49 -0.21 -3.77
C GLU A 105 -6.55 0.46 -5.16
N THR A 106 -5.86 1.58 -5.36
CA THR A 106 -5.55 2.11 -6.71
C THR A 106 -4.66 1.17 -7.55
N TYR A 107 -4.85 1.14 -8.87
CA TYR A 107 -4.03 0.29 -9.74
C TYR A 107 -2.53 0.61 -9.64
N SER A 108 -2.24 1.91 -9.66
CA SER A 108 -0.88 2.44 -9.73
C SER A 108 -0.18 2.60 -8.39
N HIS A 109 -0.82 2.23 -7.27
CA HIS A 109 -0.38 2.72 -5.96
C HIS A 109 -0.26 4.26 -5.96
N SER A 110 -1.26 4.92 -6.53
CA SER A 110 -1.26 6.35 -6.80
C SER A 110 -1.93 7.19 -5.71
N LEU A 111 -1.62 8.48 -5.76
CA LEU A 111 -2.26 9.51 -4.95
C LEU A 111 -3.53 10.07 -5.61
N ALA A 112 -4.18 9.33 -6.52
CA ALA A 112 -5.32 9.82 -7.30
C ALA A 112 -6.50 10.28 -6.43
N ALA A 113 -6.68 9.68 -5.24
CA ALA A 113 -7.68 10.10 -4.26
C ALA A 113 -7.54 11.57 -3.81
N LEU A 114 -6.36 12.15 -3.94
CA LEU A 114 -6.06 13.55 -3.62
C LEU A 114 -6.15 14.48 -4.83
N ALA A 115 -6.22 13.95 -6.05
CA ALA A 115 -6.20 14.72 -7.30
C ALA A 115 -7.58 14.81 -7.97
N ASP A 116 -8.20 13.66 -8.24
CA ASP A 116 -9.39 13.57 -9.09
C ASP A 116 -10.23 12.35 -8.72
N ARG A 117 -11.50 12.61 -8.39
CA ARG A 117 -12.44 11.56 -7.96
C ARG A 117 -12.65 10.50 -9.03
N ASP A 118 -12.81 10.90 -10.29
CA ASP A 118 -13.11 9.96 -11.37
C ASP A 118 -11.90 9.07 -11.69
N GLU A 119 -10.70 9.64 -11.64
CA GLU A 119 -9.45 8.91 -11.81
C GLU A 119 -9.23 7.91 -10.67
N PHE A 120 -9.47 8.33 -9.43
CA PHE A 120 -9.41 7.45 -8.28
C PHE A 120 -10.37 6.26 -8.44
N VAL A 121 -11.64 6.52 -8.79
CA VAL A 121 -12.64 5.47 -9.02
C VAL A 121 -12.25 4.55 -10.20
N ALA A 122 -11.70 5.11 -11.29
CA ALA A 122 -11.26 4.34 -12.44
C ALA A 122 -10.13 3.36 -12.07
N GLN A 123 -9.11 3.84 -11.35
CA GLN A 123 -8.01 3.00 -10.90
C GLN A 123 -8.45 1.92 -9.93
N VAL A 124 -9.37 2.21 -9.01
CA VAL A 124 -9.91 1.20 -8.08
C VAL A 124 -10.69 0.12 -8.85
N LYS A 125 -11.49 0.50 -9.85
CA LYS A 125 -12.18 -0.48 -10.72
C LYS A 125 -11.21 -1.35 -11.50
N GLN A 126 -10.16 -0.75 -12.07
CA GLN A 126 -9.12 -1.47 -12.80
C GLN A 126 -8.38 -2.46 -11.87
N HIS A 127 -8.06 -2.04 -10.65
CA HIS A 127 -7.45 -2.89 -9.64
C HIS A 127 -8.35 -4.06 -9.24
N CYS A 128 -9.64 -3.81 -8.97
CA CYS A 128 -10.60 -4.85 -8.64
C CYS A 128 -10.73 -5.90 -9.76
N ALA A 129 -10.77 -5.45 -11.02
CA ALA A 129 -10.82 -6.35 -12.18
C ALA A 129 -9.53 -7.20 -12.28
N LEU A 130 -8.37 -6.61 -11.99
CA LEU A 130 -7.11 -7.35 -11.93
C LEU A 130 -7.11 -8.40 -10.82
N MET A 131 -7.59 -8.07 -9.62
CA MET A 131 -7.66 -9.02 -8.51
C MET A 131 -8.56 -10.22 -8.83
N GLU A 132 -9.72 -9.97 -9.45
CA GLU A 132 -10.63 -11.02 -9.87
C GLU A 132 -10.01 -11.90 -10.97
N LYS A 133 -9.35 -11.29 -11.95
CA LYS A 133 -8.67 -12.01 -13.03
C LYS A 133 -7.51 -12.88 -12.52
N GLU A 134 -6.61 -12.31 -11.72
CA GLU A 134 -5.34 -12.95 -11.37
C GLU A 134 -5.48 -13.86 -10.14
N PHE A 135 -6.39 -13.58 -9.21
CA PHE A 135 -6.54 -14.34 -7.97
C PHE A 135 -7.90 -15.04 -7.82
N GLY A 136 -8.85 -14.79 -8.73
CA GLY A 136 -10.21 -15.36 -8.64
C GLY A 136 -11.04 -14.79 -7.49
N VAL A 137 -10.65 -13.63 -6.93
CA VAL A 137 -11.31 -13.02 -5.78
C VAL A 137 -11.69 -11.58 -6.09
N LYS A 138 -12.93 -11.23 -5.75
CA LYS A 138 -13.40 -9.84 -5.78
C LYS A 138 -13.12 -9.20 -4.42
N PRO A 139 -12.33 -8.11 -4.35
CA PRO A 139 -12.03 -7.48 -3.07
C PRO A 139 -13.28 -6.96 -2.36
N THR A 140 -13.31 -7.12 -1.03
CA THR A 140 -14.45 -6.73 -0.18
C THR A 140 -14.13 -5.64 0.84
N ALA A 141 -12.85 -5.45 1.13
CA ALA A 141 -12.33 -4.36 1.95
C ALA A 141 -11.36 -3.50 1.12
N PHE A 142 -11.29 -2.23 1.47
CA PHE A 142 -10.48 -1.25 0.76
C PHE A 142 -9.32 -0.77 1.62
N ARG A 143 -8.16 -0.60 1.01
CA ARG A 143 -7.04 0.16 1.55
C ARG A 143 -6.68 1.20 0.49
N ASN A 144 -6.60 2.46 0.87
CA ASN A 144 -6.03 3.46 -0.04
C ASN A 144 -4.50 3.39 0.01
N THR A 145 -3.86 3.84 -1.05
CA THR A 145 -2.41 4.06 -1.11
C THR A 145 -1.92 4.75 0.16
N GLU A 146 -0.93 4.16 0.82
CA GLU A 146 -0.29 4.67 2.05
C GLU A 146 -1.24 4.84 3.25
N LEU A 147 -2.33 4.07 3.28
CA LEU A 147 -3.44 4.25 4.24
C LEU A 147 -3.99 5.67 4.28
N ILE A 148 -3.91 6.41 3.16
CA ILE A 148 -4.41 7.78 3.07
C ILE A 148 -5.92 7.80 3.25
N TYR A 149 -6.39 8.49 4.29
CA TYR A 149 -7.81 8.60 4.63
C TYR A 149 -8.19 10.04 4.96
N SER A 150 -9.36 10.45 4.48
CA SER A 150 -10.14 11.57 4.99
C SER A 150 -11.61 11.18 4.96
N ASP A 151 -12.47 11.93 5.64
CA ASP A 151 -13.91 11.66 5.66
C ASP A 151 -14.50 11.60 4.24
N HIS A 152 -14.06 12.49 3.35
CA HIS A 152 -14.45 12.51 1.94
C HIS A 152 -13.89 11.34 1.14
N ILE A 153 -12.62 10.94 1.33
CA ILE A 153 -12.08 9.74 0.66
C ILE A 153 -12.90 8.51 1.07
N GLY A 154 -13.25 8.41 2.36
CA GLY A 154 -14.13 7.35 2.86
C GLY A 154 -15.51 7.37 2.20
N GLU A 155 -16.14 8.53 2.03
CA GLU A 155 -17.41 8.65 1.29
C GLU A 155 -17.29 8.12 -0.16
N VAL A 156 -16.23 8.51 -0.88
CA VAL A 156 -16.00 8.03 -2.24
C VAL A 156 -15.83 6.51 -2.26
N VAL A 157 -15.07 5.95 -1.32
CA VAL A 157 -14.90 4.49 -1.17
C VAL A 157 -16.23 3.79 -0.88
N ALA A 158 -17.06 4.35 0.01
CA ALA A 158 -18.39 3.83 0.29
C ALA A 158 -19.29 3.84 -0.95
N SER A 159 -19.21 4.90 -1.77
CA SER A 159 -19.97 5.03 -3.03
C SER A 159 -19.61 3.96 -4.07
N MET A 160 -18.40 3.39 -4.00
CA MET A 160 -17.98 2.25 -4.83
C MET A 160 -18.51 0.90 -4.33
N GLY A 161 -19.21 0.87 -3.19
CA GLY A 161 -19.86 -0.33 -2.63
C GLY A 161 -19.06 -1.03 -1.53
N PHE A 162 -17.89 -0.51 -1.15
CA PHE A 162 -17.14 -1.04 -0.02
C PHE A 162 -17.83 -0.75 1.31
N ARG A 163 -17.68 -1.68 2.26
CA ARG A 163 -18.21 -1.58 3.63
C ARG A 163 -17.13 -1.58 4.70
N THR A 164 -15.88 -1.80 4.30
CA THR A 164 -14.72 -1.81 5.18
C THR A 164 -13.60 -1.04 4.52
N MET A 165 -12.98 -0.11 5.25
CA MET A 165 -11.77 0.59 4.82
C MET A 165 -10.73 0.58 5.94
N LEU A 166 -9.46 0.40 5.57
CA LEU A 166 -8.34 0.54 6.50
C LEU A 166 -7.85 1.99 6.54
N ALA A 167 -7.46 2.47 7.71
CA ALA A 167 -6.85 3.79 7.90
C ALA A 167 -5.79 3.77 9.02
N GLU A 168 -5.00 4.83 9.13
CA GLU A 168 -4.04 4.97 10.24
C GLU A 168 -4.73 5.34 11.56
N GLY A 169 -4.27 4.77 12.67
CA GLY A 169 -4.64 5.15 14.03
C GLY A 169 -3.90 6.40 14.49
N ALA A 170 -3.98 7.49 13.73
CA ALA A 170 -3.24 8.72 13.98
C ALA A 170 -3.66 9.34 15.33
N LYS A 171 -2.68 9.63 16.20
CA LYS A 171 -2.95 10.16 17.56
C LYS A 171 -3.76 11.46 17.53
N HIS A 172 -3.45 12.34 16.58
CA HIS A 172 -4.11 13.64 16.46
C HIS A 172 -5.59 13.52 16.02
N VAL A 173 -5.98 12.40 15.39
CA VAL A 173 -7.38 12.09 15.05
C VAL A 173 -8.09 11.34 16.17
N LEU A 174 -7.42 10.38 16.81
CA LEU A 174 -8.03 9.57 17.86
C LEU A 174 -8.16 10.31 19.19
N GLY A 175 -7.26 11.25 19.49
CA GLY A 175 -7.18 11.88 20.81
C GLY A 175 -6.96 10.83 21.89
N TRP A 176 -7.95 10.66 22.77
CA TRP A 176 -7.93 9.66 23.86
C TRP A 176 -8.53 8.29 23.45
N LYS A 177 -9.08 8.17 22.24
CA LYS A 177 -9.68 6.92 21.74
C LYS A 177 -8.60 5.90 21.36
N SER A 178 -8.98 4.63 21.30
CA SER A 178 -8.06 3.54 20.94
C SER A 178 -8.23 3.10 19.48
N PRO A 179 -7.16 2.78 18.73
CA PRO A 179 -7.28 2.19 17.39
C PRO A 179 -7.86 0.76 17.39
N ASN A 180 -8.04 0.16 18.58
CA ASN A 180 -8.44 -1.23 18.75
C ASN A 180 -9.97 -1.48 18.70
N TYR A 181 -10.72 -0.51 18.18
CA TYR A 181 -12.16 -0.61 17.95
C TYR A 181 -12.47 -0.39 16.47
N VAL A 182 -13.67 -0.79 16.06
CA VAL A 182 -14.22 -0.41 14.76
C VAL A 182 -14.82 0.99 14.87
N TYR A 183 -14.59 1.82 13.86
CA TYR A 183 -15.20 3.15 13.74
C TYR A 183 -16.09 3.23 12.50
N ALA A 184 -16.94 4.24 12.42
CA ALA A 184 -17.71 4.55 11.23
C ALA A 184 -17.14 5.81 10.58
N ASN A 185 -17.16 5.86 9.24
CA ASN A 185 -16.90 7.10 8.51
C ASN A 185 -17.93 8.18 8.88
N ALA A 186 -17.50 9.45 8.89
CA ALA A 186 -18.34 10.57 9.30
C ALA A 186 -19.47 10.93 8.33
N ILE A 187 -19.33 10.60 7.05
CA ILE A 187 -20.27 10.98 5.99
C ILE A 187 -21.19 9.79 5.66
N ASP A 188 -20.63 8.63 5.29
CA ASP A 188 -21.37 7.38 5.14
C ASP A 188 -21.02 6.38 6.25
N GLN A 189 -21.86 6.37 7.28
CA GLN A 189 -21.68 5.53 8.48
C GLN A 189 -21.80 4.02 8.22
N LYS A 190 -22.21 3.59 7.00
CA LYS A 190 -22.17 2.18 6.60
C LYS A 190 -20.76 1.71 6.25
N LEU A 191 -19.81 2.63 6.06
CA LEU A 191 -18.40 2.29 5.89
C LEU A 191 -17.73 2.19 7.27
N HIS A 192 -17.33 0.97 7.62
CA HIS A 192 -16.58 0.71 8.83
C HIS A 192 -15.08 0.92 8.59
N LEU A 193 -14.42 1.53 9.57
CA LEU A 193 -13.00 1.85 9.55
C LEU A 193 -12.26 0.99 10.56
N LEU A 194 -11.20 0.33 10.09
CA LEU A 194 -10.25 -0.40 10.93
C LEU A 194 -8.95 0.39 10.99
N LEU A 195 -8.56 0.81 12.19
CA LEU A 195 -7.42 1.69 12.38
C LEU A 195 -6.17 0.92 12.75
N ARG A 196 -5.08 1.15 12.05
CA ARG A 196 -3.77 0.57 12.38
C ARG A 196 -3.42 0.86 13.83
N ASN A 197 -3.00 -0.16 14.56
CA ASN A 197 -2.29 0.06 15.81
C ASN A 197 -0.80 0.26 15.48
N PHE A 198 -0.41 1.51 15.19
CA PHE A 198 0.95 1.79 14.70
C PHE A 198 2.01 1.32 15.68
N LYS A 199 1.82 1.50 16.99
CA LYS A 199 2.82 1.08 17.99
C LYS A 199 3.11 -0.41 17.90
N LEU A 200 2.06 -1.25 17.94
CA LEU A 200 2.21 -2.70 17.86
C LEU A 200 2.70 -3.17 16.50
N SER A 201 2.33 -2.47 15.43
CA SER A 201 2.78 -2.79 14.07
C SER A 201 4.26 -2.45 13.88
N ASP A 202 4.69 -1.27 14.34
CA ASP A 202 6.07 -0.77 14.27
C ASP A 202 7.03 -1.57 15.14
N ASP A 203 6.55 -2.16 16.23
CA ASP A 203 7.33 -3.08 17.06
C ASP A 203 7.79 -4.31 16.26
N ILE A 204 7.01 -4.75 15.27
CA ILE A 204 7.38 -5.83 14.34
C ILE A 204 8.15 -5.26 13.14
N ALA A 205 7.64 -4.19 12.53
CA ALA A 205 8.18 -3.67 11.27
C ALA A 205 9.58 -3.04 11.44
N PHE A 206 9.75 -2.20 12.47
CA PHE A 206 10.95 -1.37 12.63
C PHE A 206 11.81 -1.79 13.82
N ARG A 207 11.20 -2.07 14.99
CA ARG A 207 11.97 -2.29 16.24
C ARG A 207 12.40 -3.74 16.47
N PHE A 208 12.00 -4.68 15.62
CA PHE A 208 12.19 -6.11 15.87
C PHE A 208 13.66 -6.50 16.09
N SER A 209 14.58 -5.94 15.30
CA SER A 209 16.02 -6.17 15.40
C SER A 209 16.79 -5.08 16.17
N ASP A 210 16.10 -4.06 16.70
CA ASP A 210 16.72 -2.97 17.45
C ASP A 210 17.16 -3.44 18.85
N ARG A 211 18.45 -3.71 19.00
CA ARG A 211 19.06 -4.14 20.28
C ARG A 211 19.10 -3.05 21.34
N GLY A 212 18.90 -1.78 20.96
CA GLY A 212 18.80 -0.65 21.87
C GLY A 212 17.39 -0.44 22.43
N TRP A 213 16.38 -1.03 21.80
CA TRP A 213 15.01 -0.95 22.28
C TRP A 213 14.82 -1.74 23.58
N SER A 214 14.23 -1.12 24.59
CA SER A 214 14.08 -1.70 25.94
C SER A 214 13.25 -2.98 26.01
N GLN A 215 12.51 -3.33 24.95
CA GLN A 215 11.74 -4.57 24.88
C GLN A 215 12.43 -5.66 24.04
N TRP A 216 13.61 -5.40 23.46
CA TRP A 216 14.36 -6.39 22.71
C TRP A 216 14.90 -7.50 23.63
N PRO A 217 14.94 -8.78 23.19
CA PRO A 217 14.43 -9.29 21.92
C PRO A 217 12.90 -9.43 21.91
N LEU A 218 12.27 -9.24 20.75
CA LEU A 218 10.83 -9.45 20.60
C LEU A 218 10.51 -10.92 20.27
N THR A 219 9.98 -11.66 21.26
CA THR A 219 9.55 -13.05 21.05
C THR A 219 8.03 -13.15 20.83
N ALA A 220 7.57 -14.25 20.22
CA ALA A 220 6.15 -14.49 20.00
C ALA A 220 5.36 -14.52 21.32
N GLU A 221 5.89 -15.15 22.36
CA GLU A 221 5.26 -15.25 23.68
C GLU A 221 5.14 -13.87 24.34
N LYS A 222 6.22 -13.07 24.29
CA LYS A 222 6.22 -11.70 24.80
C LYS A 222 5.17 -10.86 24.09
N TYR A 223 5.16 -10.89 22.76
CA TYR A 223 4.22 -10.11 21.96
C TYR A 223 2.77 -10.55 22.22
N VAL A 224 2.48 -11.85 22.24
CA VAL A 224 1.15 -12.41 22.57
C VAL A 224 0.70 -11.99 23.96
N SER A 225 1.60 -11.93 24.95
CA SER A 225 1.25 -11.45 26.29
C SER A 225 0.74 -10.01 26.28
N TRP A 226 1.30 -9.15 25.41
CA TRP A 226 0.83 -7.78 25.23
C TRP A 226 -0.55 -7.73 24.56
N LEU A 227 -0.74 -8.53 23.50
CA LEU A 227 -2.02 -8.59 22.77
C LEU A 227 -3.16 -9.12 23.67
N ASN A 228 -2.83 -10.06 24.57
CA ASN A 228 -3.78 -10.68 25.48
C ASN A 228 -3.98 -9.91 26.80
N ASN A 229 -3.25 -8.81 27.02
CA ASN A 229 -3.34 -8.04 28.24
C ASN A 229 -4.79 -7.53 28.44
N PRO A 230 -5.48 -7.84 29.55
CA PRO A 230 -6.84 -7.33 29.82
C PRO A 230 -6.94 -5.79 29.75
N GLU A 231 -5.88 -5.08 30.11
CA GLU A 231 -5.82 -3.61 30.11
C GLU A 231 -5.66 -3.00 28.72
N LEU A 232 -5.31 -3.80 27.70
CA LEU A 232 -5.28 -3.30 26.32
C LEU A 232 -6.74 -3.10 25.87
N PRO A 233 -7.22 -1.86 25.63
CA PRO A 233 -8.61 -1.62 25.29
C PRO A 233 -8.93 -2.20 23.91
N GLY A 234 -10.23 -2.42 23.65
CA GLY A 234 -10.72 -2.83 22.34
C GLY A 234 -10.91 -4.32 22.14
N GLU A 235 -11.63 -4.63 21.07
CA GLU A 235 -11.96 -5.99 20.67
C GLU A 235 -11.16 -6.45 19.43
N VAL A 236 -10.49 -5.52 18.76
CA VAL A 236 -9.77 -5.72 17.51
C VAL A 236 -8.35 -5.18 17.65
N ILE A 237 -7.35 -5.91 17.17
CA ILE A 237 -5.97 -5.47 17.13
C ILE A 237 -5.52 -5.52 15.67
N ASN A 238 -5.39 -4.34 15.07
CA ASN A 238 -5.03 -4.18 13.67
C ASN A 238 -3.52 -4.06 13.52
N LEU A 239 -2.89 -5.12 13.00
CA LEU A 239 -1.45 -5.20 12.75
C LEU A 239 -1.20 -5.03 11.25
N PHE A 240 -0.92 -3.80 10.85
CA PHE A 240 -0.85 -3.37 9.45
C PHE A 240 0.58 -2.92 9.16
N MET A 241 1.24 -3.52 8.17
CA MET A 241 2.65 -3.28 7.86
C MET A 241 3.00 -3.64 6.42
N ASP A 242 4.15 -3.21 5.93
CA ASP A 242 4.72 -3.67 4.66
C ASP A 242 5.08 -5.15 4.74
N TYR A 243 4.85 -5.88 3.66
CA TYR A 243 5.16 -7.31 3.60
C TYR A 243 6.67 -7.54 3.55
N GLU A 244 7.38 -6.59 2.96
CA GLU A 244 8.83 -6.45 2.92
C GLU A 244 9.45 -6.33 4.32
N THR A 245 8.64 -6.17 5.38
CA THR A 245 9.08 -6.38 6.77
C THR A 245 9.81 -7.72 6.92
N PHE A 246 9.30 -8.78 6.28
CA PHE A 246 9.83 -10.13 6.42
C PHE A 246 10.86 -10.41 5.31
N GLY A 247 12.15 -10.33 5.64
CA GLY A 247 13.26 -10.69 4.75
C GLY A 247 13.96 -9.49 4.09
N GLU A 248 13.25 -8.41 3.77
CA GLU A 248 13.87 -7.20 3.23
C GLU A 248 14.29 -6.22 4.33
N HIS A 249 13.34 -5.66 5.09
CA HIS A 249 13.64 -4.72 6.20
C HIS A 249 14.22 -5.44 7.41
N GLN A 250 13.57 -6.52 7.87
CA GLN A 250 14.11 -7.41 8.89
C GLN A 250 14.70 -8.63 8.18
N LYS A 251 16.03 -8.73 8.13
CA LYS A 251 16.73 -9.83 7.47
C LYS A 251 16.40 -11.18 8.10
N ALA A 252 16.48 -12.26 7.33
CA ALA A 252 16.08 -13.59 7.80
C ALA A 252 16.83 -14.05 9.06
N ASP A 253 18.11 -13.67 9.18
CA ASP A 253 18.97 -13.95 10.34
C ASP A 253 18.59 -13.18 11.62
N SER A 254 17.74 -12.15 11.52
CA SER A 254 17.13 -11.50 12.69
C SER A 254 16.18 -12.42 13.45
N GLY A 255 15.68 -13.49 12.81
CA GLY A 255 14.69 -14.41 13.37
C GLY A 255 13.23 -14.01 13.10
N ILE A 256 12.97 -12.99 12.27
CA ILE A 256 11.62 -12.50 11.98
C ILE A 256 10.68 -13.58 11.42
N PHE A 257 11.18 -14.49 10.58
CA PHE A 257 10.40 -15.62 10.05
C PHE A 257 10.05 -16.62 11.16
N GLU A 258 10.98 -16.91 12.08
CA GLU A 258 10.70 -17.79 13.21
C GLU A 258 9.70 -17.14 14.19
N PHE A 259 9.79 -15.82 14.41
CA PHE A 259 8.76 -15.07 15.14
C PHE A 259 7.37 -15.27 14.53
N MET A 260 7.22 -15.06 13.21
CA MET A 260 5.92 -15.23 12.54
C MET A 260 5.44 -16.70 12.56
N LYS A 261 6.35 -17.66 12.46
CA LYS A 261 6.04 -19.09 12.55
C LYS A 261 5.43 -19.48 13.91
N HIS A 262 5.89 -18.84 15.00
CA HIS A 262 5.41 -19.11 16.34
C HIS A 262 4.18 -18.29 16.72
N LEU A 263 4.07 -17.04 16.25
CA LEU A 263 3.04 -16.07 16.64
C LEU A 263 1.59 -16.62 16.56
N PRO A 264 1.12 -17.22 15.44
CA PRO A 264 -0.25 -17.69 15.35
C PRO A 264 -0.59 -18.79 16.35
N ASN A 265 0.33 -19.75 16.53
CA ASN A 265 0.12 -20.87 17.45
C ASN A 265 0.11 -20.38 18.91
N ALA A 266 1.04 -19.48 19.26
CA ALA A 266 1.08 -18.87 20.60
C ALA A 266 -0.18 -18.06 20.89
N ALA A 267 -0.67 -17.25 19.92
CA ALA A 267 -1.89 -16.50 20.07
C ALA A 267 -3.12 -17.41 20.24
N LEU A 268 -3.29 -18.42 19.38
CA LEU A 268 -4.43 -19.34 19.45
C LEU A 268 -4.43 -20.19 20.73
N ALA A 269 -3.26 -20.55 21.25
CA ALA A 269 -3.12 -21.32 22.50
C ALA A 269 -3.65 -20.58 23.73
N THR A 270 -3.74 -19.24 23.69
CA THR A 270 -4.34 -18.46 24.79
C THR A 270 -5.83 -18.75 25.00
N GLY A 271 -6.53 -19.22 23.96
CA GLY A 271 -7.99 -19.38 23.97
C GLY A 271 -8.79 -18.07 23.97
N SER A 272 -8.15 -16.92 24.13
CA SER A 272 -8.76 -15.59 24.23
C SER A 272 -8.47 -14.69 23.02
N LEU A 273 -7.48 -15.05 22.20
CA LEU A 273 -7.14 -14.40 20.93
C LEU A 273 -7.56 -15.27 19.74
N LYS A 274 -7.93 -14.60 18.65
CA LYS A 274 -8.28 -15.23 17.37
C LYS A 274 -7.88 -14.35 16.19
N PHE A 275 -7.80 -14.92 15.00
CA PHE A 275 -7.54 -14.18 13.76
C PHE A 275 -8.81 -13.99 12.94
N ALA A 276 -8.92 -12.85 12.27
CA ALA A 276 -9.97 -12.57 11.29
C ALA A 276 -9.45 -11.62 10.21
N THR A 277 -10.07 -11.67 9.04
CA THR A 277 -9.76 -10.71 7.96
C THR A 277 -10.51 -9.38 8.20
N PRO A 278 -10.12 -8.27 7.56
CA PRO A 278 -10.80 -6.98 7.67
C PRO A 278 -12.31 -7.08 7.48
N THR A 279 -12.77 -7.78 6.45
CA THR A 279 -14.22 -7.92 6.20
C THR A 279 -14.92 -8.70 7.31
N GLU A 280 -14.28 -9.72 7.87
CA GLU A 280 -14.84 -10.49 8.98
C GLU A 280 -14.90 -9.68 10.28
N VAL A 281 -13.89 -8.85 10.54
CA VAL A 281 -13.87 -7.92 11.67
C VAL A 281 -15.03 -6.93 11.54
N SER A 282 -15.13 -6.26 10.39
CA SER A 282 -16.16 -5.26 10.11
C SER A 282 -17.59 -5.82 10.21
N LYS A 283 -17.81 -7.07 9.77
CA LYS A 283 -19.12 -7.75 9.92
C LYS A 283 -19.43 -8.14 11.36
N LYS A 284 -18.41 -8.43 12.17
CA LYS A 284 -18.58 -8.95 13.53
C LYS A 284 -18.80 -7.85 14.56
N PHE A 285 -18.09 -6.74 14.44
CA PHE A 285 -18.06 -5.70 15.46
C PHE A 285 -18.77 -4.45 14.95
N GLN A 286 -19.60 -3.86 15.81
CA GLN A 286 -20.25 -2.60 15.51
C GLN A 286 -19.28 -1.44 15.73
N PRO A 287 -19.35 -0.37 14.91
CA PRO A 287 -18.64 0.86 15.18
C PRO A 287 -18.96 1.40 16.58
N VAL A 288 -17.93 1.72 17.36
CA VAL A 288 -18.11 2.30 18.70
C VAL A 288 -18.32 3.82 18.65
N ALA A 289 -17.88 4.45 17.57
CA ALA A 289 -18.00 5.88 17.33
C ALA A 289 -17.79 6.21 15.85
N ILE A 290 -18.14 7.44 15.51
CA ILE A 290 -17.74 8.09 14.26
C ILE A 290 -16.27 8.55 14.39
N LEU A 291 -15.47 8.30 13.36
CA LEU A 291 -14.15 8.89 13.18
C LEU A 291 -14.29 10.13 12.31
N HIS A 292 -13.75 11.26 12.79
CA HIS A 292 -13.71 12.51 12.03
C HIS A 292 -12.26 12.79 11.62
N ALA A 293 -11.97 12.74 10.33
CA ALA A 293 -10.72 13.17 9.73
C ALA A 293 -11.02 14.14 8.58
N PRO A 294 -11.23 15.44 8.89
CA PRO A 294 -11.57 16.43 7.87
C PRO A 294 -10.41 16.68 6.88
N TYR A 295 -9.17 16.38 7.30
CA TYR A 295 -7.98 16.48 6.48
C TYR A 295 -7.36 15.09 6.25
N PRO A 296 -6.70 14.86 5.10
CA PRO A 296 -6.02 13.60 4.83
C PRO A 296 -4.97 13.25 5.88
N ILE A 297 -5.10 12.07 6.47
CA ILE A 297 -4.08 11.41 7.29
C ILE A 297 -3.43 10.28 6.48
N SER A 298 -2.24 9.87 6.89
CA SER A 298 -1.49 8.75 6.31
C SER A 298 -0.75 7.98 7.40
N TRP A 299 -0.23 6.81 7.05
CA TRP A 299 0.61 6.01 7.94
C TRP A 299 2.10 6.35 7.94
N ALA A 300 2.52 7.28 7.08
CA ALA A 300 3.91 7.72 6.94
C ALA A 300 4.28 8.86 7.91
N ASP A 301 5.57 8.90 8.25
CA ASP A 301 6.25 9.89 9.09
C ASP A 301 5.56 10.19 10.43
N GLU A 302 6.23 10.88 11.35
CA GLU A 302 5.66 11.12 12.69
C GLU A 302 4.34 11.92 12.65
N GLU A 303 4.21 12.83 11.68
CA GLU A 303 3.04 13.70 11.55
C GLU A 303 1.77 12.95 11.14
N ARG A 304 1.90 11.77 10.50
CA ARG A 304 0.79 10.94 10.03
C ARG A 304 -0.15 11.68 9.07
N ASP A 305 0.43 12.42 8.14
CA ASP A 305 -0.25 13.21 7.12
C ASP A 305 0.33 12.96 5.71
N ILE A 306 -0.05 13.76 4.72
CA ILE A 306 0.35 13.58 3.32
C ILE A 306 1.67 14.29 2.94
N THR A 307 2.36 14.92 3.89
CA THR A 307 3.53 15.75 3.59
C THR A 307 4.76 14.94 3.15
N ALA A 308 4.76 13.61 3.35
CA ALA A 308 5.76 12.71 2.76
C ALA A 308 5.70 12.71 1.22
N TRP A 309 4.56 13.03 0.60
CA TRP A 309 4.40 13.05 -0.85
C TRP A 309 4.04 14.42 -1.42
N LEU A 310 3.45 15.32 -0.63
CA LEU A 310 3.00 16.66 -1.08
C LEU A 310 3.42 17.78 -0.12
N GLY A 311 4.57 17.63 0.53
CA GLY A 311 5.08 18.54 1.56
C GLY A 311 5.93 19.70 1.05
N ASN A 312 6.39 19.68 -0.21
CA ASN A 312 7.25 20.74 -0.78
C ASN A 312 6.88 21.13 -2.22
N GLU A 313 7.51 22.19 -2.74
CA GLU A 313 7.21 22.72 -4.08
C GLU A 313 7.55 21.74 -5.22
N LEU A 314 8.63 20.95 -5.09
CA LEU A 314 9.03 19.96 -6.12
C LEU A 314 7.93 18.92 -6.31
N GLN A 315 7.47 18.35 -5.20
CA GLN A 315 6.39 17.38 -5.15
C GLN A 315 5.09 17.94 -5.71
N ASN A 316 4.70 19.13 -5.25
CA ASN A 316 3.46 19.77 -5.67
C ASN A 316 3.46 20.13 -7.16
N GLU A 317 4.59 20.58 -7.71
CA GLU A 317 4.72 20.90 -9.13
C GLU A 317 4.62 19.64 -10.00
N ALA A 318 5.38 18.60 -9.66
CA ALA A 318 5.33 17.32 -10.36
C ALA A 318 3.91 16.73 -10.36
N PHE A 319 3.24 16.73 -9.19
CA PHE A 319 1.89 16.22 -9.03
C PHE A 319 0.87 17.01 -9.86
N LYS A 320 0.90 18.34 -9.84
CA LYS A 320 -0.03 19.18 -10.60
C LYS A 320 0.17 19.01 -12.11
N LYS A 321 1.42 19.04 -12.57
CA LYS A 321 1.76 18.85 -13.99
C LYS A 321 1.34 17.50 -14.50
N LEU A 322 1.51 16.47 -13.67
CA LEU A 322 0.95 15.16 -13.93
C LEU A 322 -0.57 15.33 -14.14
N TYR A 323 -1.37 15.53 -13.09
CA TYR A 323 -2.83 15.40 -13.24
C TYR A 323 -3.49 16.40 -14.22
N ALA A 324 -2.79 17.46 -14.65
CA ALA A 324 -3.21 18.31 -15.78
C ALA A 324 -3.33 17.56 -17.13
N LEU A 325 -2.63 16.44 -17.32
CA LEU A 325 -2.69 15.63 -18.55
C LEU A 325 -3.94 14.73 -18.63
N LYS A 326 -4.68 14.55 -17.52
CA LYS A 326 -5.81 13.63 -17.39
C LYS A 326 -6.81 13.74 -18.54
N ASP A 327 -7.28 14.95 -18.85
CA ASP A 327 -8.33 15.16 -19.85
C ASP A 327 -7.83 14.84 -21.28
N LYS A 328 -6.57 15.16 -21.58
CA LYS A 328 -5.93 14.80 -22.87
C LYS A 328 -5.77 13.28 -22.99
N ILE A 329 -5.29 12.62 -21.94
CA ILE A 329 -5.14 11.15 -21.91
C ILE A 329 -6.50 10.47 -22.13
N ARG A 330 -7.54 10.95 -21.46
CA ARG A 330 -8.91 10.44 -21.63
C ARG A 330 -9.43 10.63 -23.05
N ALA A 331 -9.17 11.78 -23.66
CA ALA A 331 -9.58 12.07 -25.03
C ALA A 331 -8.80 11.26 -26.07
N ILE A 332 -7.50 11.02 -25.87
CA ILE A 332 -6.67 10.14 -26.71
C ILE A 332 -7.22 8.71 -26.66
N ASN A 333 -7.66 8.25 -25.48
CA ASN A 333 -8.26 6.94 -25.26
C ASN A 333 -7.44 5.77 -25.84
N HIS A 334 -6.13 5.79 -25.61
CA HIS A 334 -5.19 4.79 -26.15
C HIS A 334 -4.51 4.01 -25.02
N PRO A 335 -4.47 2.65 -25.10
CA PRO A 335 -3.95 1.82 -24.01
C PRO A 335 -2.51 2.13 -23.63
N ASP A 336 -1.62 2.36 -24.60
CA ASP A 336 -0.20 2.66 -24.31
C ASP A 336 -0.02 3.97 -23.54
N PHE A 337 -0.82 4.99 -23.86
CA PHE A 337 -0.79 6.27 -23.14
C PHE A 337 -1.34 6.13 -21.73
N TYR A 338 -2.41 5.35 -21.54
CA TYR A 338 -2.90 5.01 -20.20
C TYR A 338 -1.88 4.21 -19.40
N HIS A 339 -1.16 3.28 -20.04
CA HIS A 339 -0.16 2.46 -19.37
C HIS A 339 1.03 3.30 -18.89
N ALA A 340 1.60 4.13 -19.78
CA ALA A 340 2.64 5.09 -19.39
C ALA A 340 2.15 6.05 -18.30
N TRP A 341 0.91 6.54 -18.43
CA TRP A 341 0.26 7.39 -17.44
C TRP A 341 0.15 6.74 -16.07
N ASN A 342 -0.22 5.48 -16.03
CA ASN A 342 -0.40 4.72 -14.80
C ASN A 342 0.91 4.61 -14.01
N PHE A 343 2.05 4.34 -14.64
CA PHE A 343 3.32 4.27 -13.89
C PHE A 343 3.80 5.64 -13.40
N MET A 344 3.58 6.71 -14.16
CA MET A 344 3.98 8.05 -13.71
C MET A 344 3.21 8.51 -12.46
N GLN A 345 2.05 7.90 -12.18
CA GLN A 345 1.23 8.16 -11.00
C GLN A 345 1.64 7.42 -9.73
N VAL A 346 2.63 6.51 -9.79
CA VAL A 346 3.12 5.76 -8.61
C VAL A 346 3.57 6.73 -7.51
N SER A 347 3.08 6.54 -6.28
CA SER A 347 3.32 7.46 -5.16
C SER A 347 4.81 7.65 -4.85
N ASP A 348 5.60 6.59 -5.01
CA ASP A 348 7.05 6.57 -4.75
C ASP A 348 7.81 7.68 -5.49
N HIS A 349 7.38 8.04 -6.72
CA HIS A 349 8.03 9.11 -7.46
C HIS A 349 7.98 10.44 -6.70
N PHE A 350 6.86 10.75 -6.05
CA PHE A 350 6.72 11.95 -5.22
C PHE A 350 7.46 11.79 -3.89
N TYR A 351 7.45 10.59 -3.31
CA TYR A 351 8.20 10.28 -2.09
C TYR A 351 9.70 10.55 -2.26
N TYR A 352 10.27 10.16 -3.40
CA TYR A 352 11.69 10.40 -3.72
C TYR A 352 12.05 11.89 -3.81
N MET A 353 11.07 12.78 -4.00
CA MET A 353 11.24 14.23 -4.04
C MET A 353 10.99 14.92 -2.69
N ALA A 354 10.72 14.17 -1.62
CA ALA A 354 10.55 14.74 -0.28
C ALA A 354 11.80 15.53 0.13
N THR A 355 11.69 16.56 0.96
CA THR A 355 12.85 17.34 1.47
C THR A 355 13.01 17.20 2.99
N LYS A 356 12.16 16.37 3.62
CA LYS A 356 12.14 16.10 5.06
C LYS A 356 13.37 15.35 5.58
N TRP A 357 14.25 14.90 4.69
CA TRP A 357 15.53 14.22 4.95
C TRP A 357 16.40 14.81 6.06
N PHE A 358 16.22 16.10 6.39
CA PHE A 358 16.97 16.77 7.44
C PHE A 358 16.46 16.51 8.87
N SER A 359 15.35 15.79 9.09
CA SER A 359 14.85 15.45 10.44
C SER A 359 14.82 13.95 10.80
N ASP A 360 14.48 13.03 9.88
CA ASP A 360 14.21 11.60 10.21
C ASP A 360 14.99 10.59 9.30
N GLY A 361 16.31 10.69 9.32
CA GLY A 361 17.25 10.18 8.29
C GLY A 361 17.41 8.67 8.04
N ASP A 362 16.68 7.76 8.70
CA ASP A 362 16.97 6.31 8.59
C ASP A 362 16.03 5.51 7.66
N VAL A 363 14.77 5.91 7.46
CA VAL A 363 13.82 5.14 6.61
C VAL A 363 13.84 5.62 5.15
N HIS A 364 14.06 6.91 4.94
CA HIS A 364 14.01 7.55 3.63
C HIS A 364 15.20 7.13 2.73
N SER A 365 16.40 6.96 3.30
CA SER A 365 17.64 6.66 2.56
C SER A 365 17.74 5.24 2.02
N TYR A 366 17.00 4.29 2.58
CA TYR A 366 17.06 2.89 2.17
C TYR A 366 16.35 2.62 0.83
N PHE A 367 15.42 3.49 0.40
CA PHE A 367 14.52 3.22 -0.74
C PHE A 367 14.60 4.20 -1.91
N ASN A 368 15.29 5.33 -1.79
CA ASN A 368 15.39 6.31 -2.87
C ASN A 368 16.52 5.95 -3.84
N PRO A 369 16.24 5.72 -5.14
CA PRO A 369 17.27 5.38 -6.13
C PRO A 369 18.10 6.60 -6.59
N TYR A 370 17.80 7.80 -6.09
CA TYR A 370 18.46 9.05 -6.47
C TYR A 370 19.34 9.59 -5.34
N GLU A 371 20.42 10.30 -5.70
CA GLU A 371 21.36 10.86 -4.71
C GLU A 371 20.76 12.04 -3.93
N SER A 372 19.74 12.69 -4.49
CA SER A 372 19.02 13.76 -3.80
C SER A 372 17.58 13.91 -4.30
N PRO A 373 16.71 14.58 -3.53
CA PRO A 373 15.36 14.94 -3.97
C PRO A 373 15.33 15.77 -5.27
N TYR A 374 16.36 16.60 -5.49
CA TYR A 374 16.48 17.40 -6.70
C TYR A 374 16.80 16.53 -7.92
N GLU A 375 17.64 15.50 -7.77
CA GLU A 375 17.89 14.55 -8.86
C GLU A 375 16.64 13.74 -9.21
N ALA A 376 15.88 13.29 -8.19
CA ALA A 376 14.61 12.61 -8.37
C ALA A 376 13.62 13.50 -9.16
N PHE A 377 13.49 14.76 -8.74
CA PHE A 377 12.65 15.74 -9.42
C PHE A 377 13.09 15.99 -10.86
N ILE A 378 14.38 16.26 -11.11
CA ILE A 378 14.90 16.52 -12.46
C ILE A 378 14.65 15.31 -13.37
N ASN A 379 14.93 14.10 -12.89
CA ASN A 379 14.73 12.88 -13.68
C ASN A 379 13.24 12.70 -14.04
N TYR A 380 12.37 12.81 -13.04
CA TYR A 380 10.93 12.68 -13.22
C TYR A 380 10.37 13.76 -14.16
N MET A 381 10.79 15.01 -13.99
CA MET A 381 10.32 16.11 -14.83
C MET A 381 10.80 16.00 -16.27
N ASN A 382 11.99 15.45 -16.54
CA ASN A 382 12.42 15.20 -17.92
C ASN A 382 11.54 14.11 -18.58
N VAL A 383 11.24 13.02 -17.84
CA VAL A 383 10.33 11.96 -18.30
C VAL A 383 8.93 12.51 -18.55
N LEU A 384 8.38 13.24 -17.58
CA LEU A 384 7.03 13.81 -17.69
C LEU A 384 6.94 14.84 -18.83
N SER A 385 7.98 15.64 -19.04
CA SER A 385 8.01 16.61 -20.14
C SER A 385 8.07 15.94 -21.51
N ASP A 386 8.82 14.85 -21.66
CA ASP A 386 8.82 14.07 -22.90
C ASP A 386 7.44 13.45 -23.16
N PHE A 387 6.84 12.88 -22.13
CA PHE A 387 5.52 12.30 -22.21
C PHE A 387 4.44 13.33 -22.52
N GLU A 388 4.52 14.54 -21.95
CA GLU A 388 3.62 15.65 -22.27
C GLU A 388 3.70 16.03 -23.76
N ILE A 389 4.90 16.04 -24.36
CA ILE A 389 5.08 16.28 -25.80
C ILE A 389 4.37 15.20 -26.63
N GLU A 390 4.53 13.92 -26.26
CA GLU A 390 3.89 12.81 -26.95
C GLU A 390 2.37 12.83 -26.80
N VAL A 391 1.87 13.18 -25.61
CA VAL A 391 0.43 13.38 -25.35
C VAL A 391 -0.12 14.51 -26.22
N ASP A 392 0.57 15.65 -26.29
CA ASP A 392 0.14 16.79 -27.09
C ASP A 392 0.12 16.50 -28.58
N ARG A 393 1.13 15.77 -29.06
CA ARG A 393 1.19 15.31 -30.45
C ARG A 393 0.00 14.40 -30.75
N LYS A 394 -0.20 13.36 -29.93
CA LYS A 394 -1.27 12.38 -30.16
C LYS A 394 -2.66 12.98 -30.02
N TYR A 395 -2.86 13.85 -29.04
CA TYR A 395 -4.12 14.57 -28.84
C TYR A 395 -4.48 15.41 -30.07
N LYS A 396 -3.53 16.16 -30.65
CA LYS A 396 -3.77 16.94 -31.87
C LYS A 396 -4.16 16.05 -33.05
N GLU A 397 -3.50 14.91 -33.24
CA GLU A 397 -3.85 13.92 -34.25
C GLU A 397 -5.30 13.44 -34.06
N THR A 398 -5.66 13.02 -32.84
CA THR A 398 -7.02 12.54 -32.53
C THR A 398 -8.09 13.63 -32.70
N MET A 399 -7.78 14.88 -32.37
CA MET A 399 -8.71 16.01 -32.56
C MET A 399 -8.87 16.40 -34.03
N GLN A 400 -7.85 16.22 -34.87
CA GLN A 400 -7.95 16.46 -36.32
C GLN A 400 -8.75 15.37 -37.02
N GLU A 401 -8.59 14.10 -36.61
CA GLU A 401 -9.34 12.96 -37.14
C GLU A 401 -10.83 12.98 -36.77
N SER A 402 -11.21 13.70 -35.71
CA SER A 402 -12.60 13.78 -35.21
C SER A 402 -13.42 14.95 -35.75
N VAL A 403 -12.84 15.82 -36.58
CA VAL A 403 -13.59 16.86 -37.31
C VAL A 403 -14.14 16.26 -38.61
N PRO A 404 -15.48 16.14 -38.78
CA PRO A 404 -16.05 15.71 -40.05
C PRO A 404 -15.73 16.74 -41.15
N ALA A 405 -15.39 16.25 -42.34
CA ALA A 405 -15.14 17.08 -43.53
C ALA A 405 -16.35 17.95 -43.92
#